data_AF-A0A833E8I3-F1
#
_entry.id   AF-A0A833E8I3-F1
#
_cell.length_a   1.000
_cell.length_b   1.000
_cell.length_c   1.000
_cell.angle_alpha   90.00
_cell.angle_beta   90.00
_cell.angle_gamma   90.00
#
_symmetry.space_group_name_H-M   'P 1'
#
loop_
_entity.id
_entity.type
_entity.pdbx_description
1 polymer ?
#
loop_
_entity_poly.entity_id
_entity_poly.type
_entity_poly.pdbx_seq_one_letter_code
_entity_poly.pdbx_strand_id
1 'polypeptide(L)' 'MKIEILIGEIVSVVLIAIGLYFIVLGIDLLQPGRYAVVAGVASLASGLLIIGSSVTLLRTILISLTAEKKESI' A
#
# COMPACT_ATOMS: atom_id res chain seq x y z
N MET A 1 -7.44 -19.81 10.33
CA MET A 1 -7.13 -18.72 9.39
C MET A 1 -6.40 -19.33 8.20
N LYS A 2 -6.92 -19.20 6.98
CA LYS A 2 -6.26 -19.76 5.79
C LYS A 2 -4.92 -19.04 5.57
N ILE A 3 -3.90 -19.79 5.19
CA ILE A 3 -2.54 -19.26 5.01
C ILE A 3 -2.50 -18.12 3.97
N GLU A 4 -3.39 -18.18 2.98
CA GLU A 4 -3.56 -17.17 1.93
C GLU A 4 -3.97 -15.80 2.49
N ILE A 5 -4.83 -15.78 3.51
CA ILE A 5 -5.29 -14.54 4.16
C ILE A 5 -4.14 -13.91 4.94
N LEU A 6 -3.38 -14.73 5.67
CA LEU A 6 -2.19 -14.28 6.40
C LEU A 6 -1.14 -13.70 5.44
N ILE A 7 -0.88 -14.39 4.33
CA ILE A 7 0.05 -13.90 3.29
C ILE A 7 -0.46 -12.58 2.71
N GLY A 8 -1.75 -12.48 2.42
CA GLY A 8 -2.37 -11.25 1.91
C GLY A 8 -2.19 -10.06 2.87
N GLU A 9 -2.43 -10.25 4.16
CA GLU A 9 -2.22 -9.21 5.18
C GLU A 9 -0.75 -8.78 5.26
N ILE A 10 0.19 -9.73 5.28
CA ILE A 10 1.63 -9.43 5.30
C ILE A 10 2.04 -8.64 4.05
N VAL A 11 1.58 -9.07 2.87
CA VAL A 11 1.85 -8.38 1.61
C VAL A 11 1.29 -6.96 1.64
N SER A 12 0.08 -6.75 2.15
CA SER A 12 -0.50 -5.42 2.30
C SER A 12 0.33 -4.52 3.22
N VAL A 13 0.80 -5.02 4.36
CA VAL A 13 1.64 -4.23 5.28
C VAL A 13 2.98 -3.86 4.63
N VAL A 14 3.60 -4.80 3.90
CA VAL A 14 4.83 -4.54 3.15
C VAL A 14 4.61 -3.49 2.08
N LEU A 15 3.51 -3.55 1.32
CA LEU A 15 3.17 -2.55 0.32
C LEU A 15 2.96 -1.17 0.95
N ILE A 16 2.30 -1.07 2.11
CA ILE A 16 2.16 0.20 2.83
C ILE A 16 3.54 0.76 3.18
N ALA A 17 4.44 -0.05 3.72
CA ALA A 17 5.78 0.38 4.07
C ALA A 17 6.58 0.89 2.85
N ILE A 18 6.50 0.18 1.72
CA ILE A 18 7.13 0.59 0.46
C ILE A 18 6.51 1.90 -0.04
N GLY A 19 5.18 2.04 -0.01
CA GLY A 19 4.49 3.24 -0.43
C GLY A 19 4.88 4.46 0.40
N LEU A 20 4.98 4.31 1.73
CA LEU A 20 5.47 5.35 2.64
C LEU A 20 6.92 5.73 2.34
N TYR A 21 7.78 4.77 2.03
CA TYR A 21 9.16 5.05 1.62
C TYR A 21 9.22 5.97 0.39
N PHE A 22 8.43 5.67 -0.65
CA PHE A 22 8.35 6.51 -1.84
C PHE A 22 7.78 7.91 -1.56
N ILE A 23 6.85 8.03 -0.61
CA ILE A 23 6.35 9.34 -0.18
C ILE A 23 7.46 10.15 0.48
N VAL A 24 8.19 9.55 1.44
CA VAL A 24 9.30 10.22 2.14
C VAL A 24 10.39 10.64 1.16
N LEU A 25 10.76 9.74 0.24
CA LEU A 25 11.73 10.03 -0.81
C LEU A 25 11.24 11.17 -1.72
N GLY A 26 9.95 11.17 -2.08
CA GLY A 26 9.35 12.23 -2.89
C GLY A 26 9.40 13.59 -2.21
N ILE A 27 9.12 13.65 -0.91
CA ILE A 27 9.22 14.87 -0.09
C ILE A 27 10.67 15.36 -0.05
N ASP A 28 11.64 14.47 0.17
CA ASP A 28 13.07 14.79 0.21
C ASP A 28 13.57 15.38 -1.12
N LEU A 29 13.15 14.83 -2.25
CA LEU A 29 13.50 15.34 -3.58
C LEU A 29 12.89 16.71 -3.90
N LEU A 30 11.80 17.07 -3.23
CA LEU A 30 11.14 18.37 -3.34
C LEU A 30 11.71 19.41 -2.38
N GLN A 31 12.63 19.02 -1.48
CA GLN A 31 13.24 19.97 -0.57
C GLN A 31 14.14 20.99 -1.29
N PRO A 32 14.26 22.19 -0.72
CA PRO A 32 15.20 23.19 -1.20
C PRO A 32 16.63 22.64 -1.27
N GLY A 33 17.31 22.85 -2.40
CA GLY A 33 18.69 22.39 -2.61
C GLY A 33 18.81 21.04 -3.35
N ARG A 34 17.74 20.24 -3.44
CA ARG A 34 17.68 19.06 -4.32
C ARG A 34 16.84 19.27 -5.57
N TYR A 35 15.69 19.97 -5.43
CA TYR A 35 14.78 20.40 -6.50
C TYR A 35 14.69 19.49 -7.73
N ALA A 36 14.51 18.19 -7.50
CA ALA A 36 14.25 17.23 -8.54
C ALA A 36 12.72 17.09 -8.71
N VAL A 37 12.05 18.19 -9.11
CA VAL A 37 10.57 18.30 -9.06
C VAL A 37 9.88 17.13 -9.76
N VAL A 38 10.33 16.77 -10.96
CA VAL A 38 9.75 15.65 -11.72
C VAL A 38 9.92 14.32 -10.97
N ALA A 39 11.12 14.05 -10.44
CA ALA A 39 11.40 12.82 -9.70
C ALA A 39 10.66 12.78 -8.35
N GLY A 40 10.56 13.91 -7.66
CA GLY A 40 9.83 14.03 -6.40
C GLY A 40 8.33 13.80 -6.58
N VAL A 41 7.71 14.46 -7.57
CA VAL A 41 6.29 14.25 -7.90
C VAL A 41 6.04 12.82 -8.38
N ALA A 42 6.93 12.25 -9.22
CA ALA A 42 6.82 10.86 -9.64
C ALA A 42 6.89 9.90 -8.45
N SER A 43 7.83 10.11 -7.52
CA SER A 43 7.97 9.30 -6.31
C SER A 43 6.74 9.39 -5.41
N LEU A 44 6.19 10.58 -5.19
CA LEU A 44 4.93 10.77 -4.47
C LEU A 44 3.78 9.99 -5.13
N ALA A 45 3.63 10.12 -6.45
CA ALA A 45 2.58 9.43 -7.21
C ALA A 45 2.72 7.90 -7.11
N SER A 46 3.94 7.38 -7.22
CA SER A 46 4.21 5.95 -7.03
C SER A 46 3.86 5.50 -5.61
N GLY A 47 4.24 6.26 -4.59
CA GLY A 47 3.90 5.95 -3.20
C GLY A 47 2.39 5.88 -2.95
N LEU A 48 1.65 6.86 -3.47
CA LEU A 48 0.18 6.89 -3.42
C LEU A 48 -0.45 5.70 -4.15
N LEU A 49 0.03 5.35 -5.34
CA LEU A 49 -0.47 4.19 -6.09
C LEU A 49 -0.28 2.89 -5.31
N ILE A 50 0.92 2.68 -4.74
CA ILE A 50 1.24 1.48 -3.97
C ILE A 50 0.34 1.35 -2.73
N ILE A 51 0.15 2.46 -2.00
CA ILE A 51 -0.77 2.48 -0.85
C ILE A 51 -2.20 2.19 -1.31
N GLY A 52 -2.66 2.80 -2.40
CA GLY A 52 -3.98 2.53 -2.97
C GLY A 52 -4.20 1.05 -3.32
N SER A 53 -3.18 0.39 -3.90
CA SER A 53 -3.21 -1.05 -4.17
C SER A 53 -3.26 -1.88 -2.89
N SER A 54 -2.50 -1.53 -1.85
CA SER A 54 -2.51 -2.24 -0.56
C SER A 54 -3.87 -2.19 0.14
N VAL A 55 -4.55 -1.04 0.08
CA VAL A 55 -5.88 -0.83 0.65
C VAL A 55 -6.92 -1.65 -0.11
N THR A 56 -6.81 -1.69 -1.45
CA THR A 56 -7.68 -2.53 -2.29
C THR A 56 -7.51 -4.01 -1.95
N LEU A 57 -6.28 -4.46 -1.73
CA LEU A 57 -5.98 -5.84 -1.34
C LEU A 57 -6.59 -6.19 0.04
N LEU A 58 -6.40 -5.33 1.05
CA LEU A 58 -7.00 -5.50 2.37
C LEU A 58 -8.53 -5.56 2.30
N ARG A 59 -9.14 -4.71 1.47
CA ARG A 59 -10.59 -4.70 1.28
C ARG A 59 -11.09 -6.03 0.71
N THR A 60 -10.40 -6.58 -0.29
CA THR A 60 -10.73 -7.89 -0.86
C THR A 60 -10.63 -9.00 0.19
N ILE A 61 -9.57 -9.00 1.00
CA ILE A 61 -9.38 -9.98 2.09
C ILE A 61 -10.52 -9.90 3.11
N LEU A 62 -10.91 -8.70 3.52
CA LEU A 62 -12.03 -8.47 4.44
C LEU A 62 -13.38 -8.98 3.89
N ILE A 63 -13.63 -8.76 2.60
CA ILE A 63 -14.85 -9.27 1.93
C ILE A 63 -14.85 -10.80 1.93
N SER A 64 -13.72 -11.44 1.57
CA SER A 64 -13.58 -12.89 1.59
C SER A 64 -13.80 -13.49 2.99
N LEU A 65 -13.21 -12.88 4.03
CA LEU A 65 -13.43 -13.29 5.43
C LEU A 65 -14.90 -13.19 5.85
N THR A 66 -15.58 -12.12 5.42
CA THR A 66 -17.00 -11.89 5.75
C THR A 66 -17.91 -12.88 5.02
N ALA A 67 -17.59 -13.23 3.78
CA ALA A 67 -18.32 -14.23 3.01
C ALA A 67 -18.20 -15.63 3.65
N GLU A 68 -16.99 -16.04 4.01
CA GLU A 68 -16.76 -17.33 4.70
C GLU A 68 -17.52 -17.43 6.02
N LYS A 69 -17.56 -16.33 6.80
CA LYS A 69 -18.29 -16.30 8.06
C LYS A 69 -19.80 -16.47 7.87
N LYS A 70 -20.36 -16.03 6.73
CA LYS A 70 -21.79 -16.08 6.44
C LYS A 70 -22.24 -17.48 5.99
N GLU A 71 -21.38 -18.26 5.34
CA GLU A 71 -21.68 -19.65 4.94
C GLU A 71 -21.59 -20.64 6.12
N SER A 72 -20.95 -20.25 7.22
CA SER A 72 -20.79 -21.08 8.41
C SER A 72 -21.94 -20.97 9.43
N ILE A 73 -22.98 -20.17 9.15
CA ILE A 73 -24.16 -19.94 10.01
C ILE A 73 -25.38 -20.53 9.30
#